data_AF-M6VX84-F1
#
_entry.id   AF-M6VX84-F1
#
_cell.length_a   1.000
_cell.length_b   1.000
_cell.length_c   1.000
_cell.angle_alpha   90.00
_cell.angle_beta   90.00
_cell.angle_gamma   90.00
#
_symmetry.space_group_name_H-M   'P 1'
#
loop_
_entity.id
_entity.type
_entity.pdbx_description
1 polymer ?
#
loop_
_entity_poly.entity_id
_entity_poly.type
_entity_poly.pdbx_seq_one_letter_code
_entity_poly.pdbx_strand_id
1 'polypeptide(L)'
;MGENVNIEIGKGLNGLYFGMSKDEVKSKLGEPDEIYEYDYEGFLSTGYEYFSEEAEYEFDKEEGDRLYSITISNPSILLFGKPIIGESIETIRDLLSENGVDDFEEDDGEHDHEGHNHDGAVHGVTAFSDKLNSVFQFEENELVFFGFSPLFKDDTIDWPKY
;
A
#
# COMPACT_ATOMS: atom_id res chain seq x y z
N MET A 1 7.55 -0.67 -23.79
CA MET A 1 6.35 -1.18 -23.10
C MET A 1 6.87 -1.67 -21.76
N GLY A 2 6.58 -0.94 -20.69
CA GLY A 2 6.92 -1.40 -19.34
C GLY A 2 6.15 -2.69 -19.04
N GLU A 3 6.72 -3.55 -18.22
CA GLU A 3 6.01 -4.74 -17.74
C GLU A 3 4.95 -4.28 -16.74
N ASN A 4 3.71 -4.74 -16.91
CA ASN A 4 2.64 -4.42 -15.97
C ASN A 4 2.89 -5.17 -14.65
N VAL A 5 2.73 -4.45 -13.53
CA VAL A 5 3.00 -4.97 -12.19
C VAL A 5 1.68 -5.38 -11.55
N ASN A 6 1.42 -6.68 -11.38
CA ASN A 6 0.15 -7.14 -10.84
C ASN A 6 0.19 -7.16 -9.30
N ILE A 7 -0.84 -6.57 -8.70
CA ILE A 7 -1.14 -6.71 -7.27
C ILE A 7 -1.83 -8.06 -7.05
N GLU A 8 -1.28 -8.87 -6.15
CA GLU A 8 -1.94 -10.06 -5.62
C GLU A 8 -2.36 -9.78 -4.17
N ILE A 9 -3.64 -9.42 -3.97
CA ILE A 9 -4.21 -9.09 -2.65
C ILE A 9 -3.89 -10.19 -1.62
N GLY A 10 -3.42 -9.76 -0.45
CA GLY A 10 -2.99 -10.65 0.64
C GLY A 10 -1.70 -11.42 0.39
N LYS A 11 -1.10 -11.30 -0.80
CA LYS A 11 0.13 -12.02 -1.16
C LYS A 11 1.32 -11.11 -1.41
N GLY A 12 1.17 -10.03 -2.17
CA GLY A 12 2.24 -9.10 -2.47
C GLY A 12 2.21 -8.55 -3.90
N LEU A 13 3.38 -8.23 -4.45
CA LEU A 13 3.55 -7.48 -5.70
C LEU A 13 4.55 -8.17 -6.62
N ASN A 14 4.12 -8.57 -7.82
CA ASN A 14 5.01 -9.06 -8.89
C ASN A 14 6.06 -10.12 -8.46
N GLY A 15 5.63 -11.10 -7.64
CA GLY A 15 6.50 -12.17 -7.14
C GLY A 15 7.39 -11.80 -5.94
N LEU A 16 7.22 -10.61 -5.39
CA LEU A 16 7.56 -10.29 -4.01
C LEU A 16 6.35 -10.62 -3.15
N TYR A 17 6.58 -11.41 -2.11
CA TYR A 17 5.51 -11.90 -1.25
C TYR A 17 5.69 -11.39 0.17
N PHE A 18 4.57 -11.08 0.81
CA PHE A 18 4.57 -10.80 2.24
C PHE A 18 5.17 -11.97 3.02
N GLY A 19 5.92 -11.65 4.07
CA GLY A 19 6.66 -12.63 4.85
C GLY A 19 8.07 -12.89 4.34
N MET A 20 8.46 -12.36 3.17
CA MET A 20 9.85 -12.38 2.71
C MET A 20 10.76 -11.60 3.65
N SER A 21 11.96 -12.12 3.86
CA SER A 21 13.04 -11.41 4.54
C SER A 21 13.60 -10.28 3.68
N LYS A 22 14.29 -9.33 4.32
CA LYS A 22 15.04 -8.26 3.64
C LYS A 22 16.01 -8.81 2.59
N ASP A 23 16.71 -9.90 2.90
CA ASP A 23 17.65 -10.55 1.98
C ASP A 23 16.95 -11.13 0.74
N GLU A 24 15.77 -11.73 0.90
CA GLU A 24 14.98 -12.25 -0.21
C GLU A 24 14.47 -11.13 -1.12
N VAL A 25 13.98 -10.03 -0.55
CA VAL A 25 13.56 -8.84 -1.31
C VAL A 25 14.75 -8.26 -2.07
N LYS A 26 15.90 -8.07 -1.41
CA LYS A 26 17.12 -7.58 -2.06
C LYS A 26 17.64 -8.50 -3.16
N SER A 27 17.49 -9.81 -3.00
CA SER A 27 17.89 -10.77 -4.04
C SER A 27 17.07 -10.63 -5.34
N LYS A 28 15.87 -10.05 -5.25
CA LYS A 28 14.94 -9.84 -6.37
C LYS A 28 15.03 -8.44 -6.95
N LEU A 29 15.08 -7.41 -6.09
CA LEU A 29 15.05 -6.00 -6.50
C LEU A 29 16.44 -5.35 -6.58
N GLY A 30 17.45 -5.91 -5.92
CA GLY A 30 18.73 -5.26 -5.69
C GLY A 30 18.76 -4.50 -4.36
N GLU A 31 19.70 -3.55 -4.22
CA GLU A 31 19.74 -2.71 -3.02
C GLU A 31 18.72 -1.57 -3.14
N PRO A 32 18.05 -1.19 -2.03
CA PRO A 32 17.16 -0.04 -2.02
C PRO A 32 17.96 1.26 -2.21
N ASP A 33 17.28 2.27 -2.75
CA ASP A 33 17.84 3.61 -2.91
C ASP A 33 17.93 4.31 -1.54
N GLU A 34 16.90 4.15 -0.71
CA GLU A 34 16.85 4.66 0.66
C GLU A 34 16.36 3.61 1.66
N ILE A 35 16.85 3.73 2.89
CA ILE A 35 16.44 2.90 4.03
C ILE A 35 16.10 3.83 5.19
N TYR A 36 14.94 3.64 5.77
CA TYR A 36 14.47 4.37 6.95
C TYR A 36 13.98 3.41 8.02
N GLU A 37 14.01 3.89 9.25
CA GLU A 37 13.54 3.19 10.43
C GLU A 37 12.37 3.97 10.99
N TYR A 38 11.21 3.34 11.08
CA TYR A 38 10.06 3.91 11.77
C TYR A 38 10.02 3.38 13.19
N ASP A 39 9.81 4.31 14.12
CA ASP A 39 9.59 4.04 15.53
C ASP A 39 8.43 4.93 15.97
N TYR A 40 7.23 4.37 15.95
CA TYR A 40 6.01 5.07 16.30
C TYR A 40 5.13 4.23 17.23
N GLU A 41 4.85 4.75 18.42
CA GLU A 41 3.99 4.11 19.44
C GLU A 41 4.32 2.62 19.75
N GLY A 42 5.57 2.23 19.57
CA GLY A 42 6.03 0.86 19.81
C GLY A 42 6.05 -0.03 18.55
N PHE A 43 5.49 0.44 17.44
CA PHE A 43 5.70 -0.17 16.13
C PHE A 43 7.09 0.19 15.63
N LEU A 44 7.91 -0.84 15.45
CA LEU A 44 9.25 -0.72 14.90
C LEU A 44 9.29 -1.38 13.54
N SER A 45 9.57 -0.61 12.50
CA SER A 45 9.72 -1.14 11.15
C SER A 45 10.93 -0.54 10.45
N THR A 46 11.36 -1.22 9.40
CA THR A 46 12.36 -0.71 8.47
C THR A 46 11.69 -0.58 7.11
N GLY A 47 11.74 0.58 6.48
CA GLY A 47 11.23 0.75 5.12
C GLY A 47 12.37 0.85 4.10
N TYR A 48 12.17 0.19 2.96
CA TYR A 48 13.08 0.15 1.82
C TYR A 48 12.41 0.84 0.63
N GLU A 49 12.99 1.95 0.17
CA GLU A 49 12.47 2.71 -0.96
C GLU A 49 13.25 2.42 -2.24
N TYR A 50 12.52 2.20 -3.33
CA TYR A 50 13.07 1.99 -4.66
C TYR A 50 12.46 3.05 -5.59
N PHE A 51 13.21 4.12 -5.87
CA PHE A 51 12.71 5.26 -6.63
C PHE A 51 12.34 4.90 -8.05
N SER A 52 13.09 3.97 -8.67
CA SER A 52 12.80 3.52 -10.03
C SER A 52 11.51 2.70 -10.14
N GLU A 53 11.10 2.05 -9.06
CA GLU A 53 9.86 1.30 -8.98
C GLU A 53 8.70 2.13 -8.46
N GLU A 54 8.96 3.35 -7.95
CA GLU A 54 8.00 4.21 -7.25
C GLU A 54 7.27 3.43 -6.14
N ALA A 55 8.05 2.65 -5.38
CA ALA A 55 7.55 1.72 -4.39
C ALA A 55 8.40 1.67 -3.12
N GLU A 56 7.72 1.50 -2.01
CA GLU A 56 8.25 1.28 -0.68
C GLU A 56 7.84 -0.11 -0.16
N TYR A 57 8.78 -0.77 0.51
CA TYR A 57 8.60 -2.07 1.14
C TYR A 57 8.94 -1.97 2.62
N GLU A 58 7.94 -2.16 3.47
CA GLU A 58 8.08 -2.03 4.92
C GLU A 58 8.19 -3.40 5.59
N PHE A 59 9.17 -3.53 6.49
CA PHE A 59 9.48 -4.74 7.25
C PHE A 59 9.16 -4.51 8.72
N ASP A 60 8.21 -5.27 9.25
CA ASP A 60 7.79 -5.18 10.65
C ASP A 60 8.72 -6.04 11.54
N LYS A 61 9.33 -5.41 12.55
CA LYS A 61 10.24 -6.09 13.47
C LYS A 61 9.54 -6.97 14.49
N GLU A 62 8.32 -6.65 14.88
CA GLU A 62 7.51 -7.48 15.79
C GLU A 62 7.09 -8.78 15.09
N GLU A 63 6.89 -8.73 13.78
CA GLU A 63 6.59 -9.87 12.90
C GLU A 63 7.85 -10.58 12.36
N GLY A 64 8.98 -10.40 13.03
CA GLY A 64 10.22 -11.11 12.73
C GLY A 64 11.03 -10.53 11.57
N ASP A 65 10.92 -9.23 11.35
CA ASP A 65 11.66 -8.45 10.35
C ASP A 65 11.33 -8.89 8.91
N ARG A 66 10.03 -9.05 8.65
CA ARG A 66 9.48 -9.58 7.39
C ARG A 66 8.66 -8.53 6.66
N LEU A 67 8.64 -8.63 5.33
CA LEU A 67 7.85 -7.76 4.47
C LEU A 67 6.37 -7.80 4.89
N TYR A 68 5.86 -6.67 5.33
CA TYR A 68 4.55 -6.51 5.92
C TYR A 68 3.69 -5.48 5.18
N SER A 69 4.26 -4.42 4.63
CA SER A 69 3.49 -3.44 3.86
C SER A 69 4.20 -3.11 2.55
N ILE A 70 3.41 -2.85 1.51
CA ILE A 70 3.89 -2.33 0.24
C ILE A 70 3.08 -1.08 -0.08
N THR A 71 3.77 0.02 -0.31
CA THR A 71 3.18 1.26 -0.82
C THR A 71 3.72 1.52 -2.21
N ILE A 72 2.86 1.79 -3.18
CA ILE A 72 3.26 1.97 -4.57
C ILE A 72 2.44 3.08 -5.26
N SER A 73 3.13 3.92 -6.02
CA SER A 73 2.55 4.99 -6.84
C SER A 73 2.82 4.81 -8.33
N ASN A 74 3.50 3.73 -8.72
CA ASN A 74 3.83 3.44 -10.12
C ASN A 74 2.58 3.28 -11.01
N PRO A 75 2.45 4.05 -12.11
CA PRO A 75 1.31 3.96 -13.03
C PRO A 75 1.13 2.59 -13.72
N SER A 76 2.12 1.70 -13.65
CA SER A 76 2.09 0.37 -14.26
C SER A 76 1.42 -0.69 -13.40
N ILE A 77 0.98 -0.35 -12.17
CA ILE A 77 0.32 -1.31 -11.30
C ILE A 77 -1.09 -1.64 -11.79
N LEU A 78 -1.46 -2.90 -11.64
CA LEU A 78 -2.79 -3.40 -11.96
C LEU A 78 -3.44 -4.01 -10.72
N LEU A 79 -4.65 -3.56 -10.39
CA LEU A 79 -5.54 -4.20 -9.43
C LEU A 79 -6.71 -4.83 -10.19
N PHE A 80 -6.96 -6.11 -9.95
CA PHE A 80 -7.93 -6.92 -10.72
C PHE A 80 -7.71 -6.84 -12.25
N GLY A 81 -6.45 -6.64 -12.68
CA GLY A 81 -6.07 -6.52 -14.08
C GLY A 81 -6.36 -5.16 -14.74
N LYS A 82 -6.82 -4.15 -13.98
CA LYS A 82 -7.00 -2.77 -14.46
C LYS A 82 -5.98 -1.82 -13.81
N PRO A 83 -5.49 -0.80 -14.53
CA PRO A 83 -4.69 0.26 -13.92
C PRO A 83 -5.54 1.03 -12.91
N ILE A 84 -4.91 1.50 -11.83
CA ILE A 84 -5.61 2.22 -10.75
C ILE A 84 -5.00 3.58 -10.41
N ILE A 85 -3.70 3.78 -10.61
CA ILE A 85 -3.06 5.08 -10.38
C ILE A 85 -3.58 6.09 -11.42
N GLY A 86 -3.95 7.27 -10.94
CA GLY A 86 -4.58 8.32 -11.74
C GLY A 86 -6.08 8.13 -11.97
N GLU A 87 -6.67 7.02 -11.55
CA GLU A 87 -8.12 6.83 -11.65
C GLU A 87 -8.86 7.55 -10.52
N SER A 88 -10.12 7.92 -10.79
CA SER A 88 -10.95 8.61 -9.81
C SER A 88 -11.45 7.71 -8.70
N ILE A 89 -11.83 8.31 -7.57
CA ILE A 89 -12.38 7.57 -6.43
C ILE A 89 -13.64 6.78 -6.81
N GLU A 90 -14.49 7.34 -7.67
CA GLU A 90 -15.67 6.65 -8.21
C GLU A 90 -15.29 5.45 -9.08
N THR A 91 -14.29 5.60 -9.96
CA THR A 91 -13.79 4.48 -10.78
C THR A 91 -13.20 3.36 -9.92
N ILE A 92 -12.43 3.71 -8.88
CA ILE A 92 -11.90 2.74 -7.93
C ILE A 92 -13.03 2.04 -7.18
N ARG A 93 -14.00 2.79 -6.65
CA ARG A 93 -15.18 2.26 -5.96
C ARG A 93 -15.96 1.27 -6.83
N ASP A 94 -16.18 1.60 -8.11
CA ASP A 94 -16.85 0.72 -9.07
C ASP A 94 -16.02 -0.55 -9.34
N LEU A 95 -14.70 -0.40 -9.56
CA LEU A 95 -13.79 -1.53 -9.75
C LEU A 95 -13.82 -2.49 -8.55
N LEU A 96 -13.78 -1.96 -7.33
CA LEU A 96 -13.84 -2.73 -6.08
C LEU A 96 -15.17 -3.47 -5.96
N SER A 97 -16.28 -2.78 -6.19
CA SER A 97 -17.64 -3.34 -6.14
C SER A 97 -17.85 -4.46 -7.18
N GLU A 98 -17.38 -4.25 -8.43
CA GLU A 98 -17.40 -5.27 -9.50
C GLU A 98 -16.67 -6.57 -9.09
N ASN A 99 -15.69 -6.47 -8.19
CA ASN A 99 -14.89 -7.58 -7.69
C ASN A 99 -15.28 -8.04 -6.28
N GLY A 100 -16.43 -7.59 -5.76
CA GLY A 100 -17.01 -8.06 -4.49
C GLY A 100 -16.45 -7.42 -3.22
N VAL A 101 -15.74 -6.29 -3.36
CA VAL A 101 -15.27 -5.43 -2.28
C VAL A 101 -16.29 -4.33 -2.08
N ASP A 102 -17.02 -4.37 -0.95
CA ASP A 102 -18.18 -3.50 -0.67
C ASP A 102 -17.98 -2.64 0.59
N ASP A 103 -16.77 -2.63 1.13
CA ASP A 103 -16.34 -1.96 2.36
C ASP A 103 -15.32 -0.83 2.07
N PHE A 104 -15.36 -0.28 0.85
CA PHE A 104 -14.51 0.85 0.49
C PHE A 104 -15.07 2.12 1.14
N GLU A 105 -14.36 2.62 2.15
CA GLU A 105 -14.77 3.75 2.98
C GLU A 105 -13.78 4.90 2.83
N GLU A 106 -14.30 6.12 2.72
CA GLU A 106 -13.50 7.34 2.76
C GLU A 106 -13.26 7.69 4.24
N ASP A 107 -12.06 8.17 4.58
CA ASP A 107 -11.79 8.73 5.90
C ASP A 107 -12.39 10.14 5.93
N ASP A 108 -13.56 10.24 6.57
CA ASP A 108 -14.39 11.45 6.63
C ASP A 108 -13.76 12.60 7.44
N GLY A 109 -12.57 12.44 8.03
CA GLY A 109 -11.73 13.54 8.51
C GLY A 109 -12.34 14.51 9.54
N GLU A 110 -13.46 14.20 10.18
CA GLU A 110 -14.04 15.06 11.24
C GLU A 110 -13.31 14.93 12.61
N HIS A 111 -12.09 14.38 12.66
CA HIS A 111 -11.27 14.31 13.88
C HIS A 111 -9.95 15.09 13.73
N ASP A 112 -9.92 16.24 14.41
CA ASP A 112 -8.75 17.02 14.85
C ASP A 112 -7.76 17.55 13.80
N HIS A 113 -8.18 18.60 13.08
CA HIS A 113 -7.26 19.68 12.71
C HIS A 113 -6.89 20.55 13.93
N GLU A 114 -6.21 19.99 14.93
CA GLU A 114 -5.39 20.77 15.87
C GLU A 114 -3.92 20.73 15.41
N GLY A 115 -3.60 21.47 14.37
CA GLY A 115 -2.20 21.70 14.01
C GLY A 115 -1.98 22.24 12.61
N HIS A 116 -1.85 23.57 12.52
CA HIS A 116 -1.26 24.31 11.40
C HIS A 116 -2.15 24.57 10.18
N ASN A 117 -3.07 25.53 10.35
CA ASN A 117 -3.52 26.40 9.28
C ASN A 117 -2.33 27.21 8.72
N HIS A 118 -1.84 26.88 7.52
CA HIS A 118 -1.35 27.87 6.57
C HIS A 118 -1.46 27.34 5.14
N ASP A 119 -2.05 28.15 4.28
CA ASP A 119 -2.30 27.95 2.85
C ASP A 119 -3.39 26.94 2.48
N GLY A 120 -4.23 27.32 1.50
CA GLY A 120 -5.41 26.57 1.07
C GLY A 120 -5.05 25.27 0.35
N ALA A 121 -4.55 24.32 1.11
CA ALA A 121 -4.21 22.98 0.65
C ALA A 121 -5.45 22.28 0.11
N VAL A 122 -5.35 21.76 -1.10
CA VAL A 122 -6.24 20.73 -1.60
C VAL A 122 -6.16 19.59 -0.59
N HIS A 123 -7.25 19.32 0.13
CA HIS A 123 -7.27 18.25 1.12
C HIS A 123 -7.32 16.95 0.32
N GLY A 124 -6.23 16.17 0.37
CA GLY A 124 -6.23 14.81 -0.17
C GLY A 124 -7.29 13.97 0.55
N VAL A 125 -7.85 12.99 -0.14
CA VAL A 125 -8.82 12.04 0.44
C VAL A 125 -8.12 10.73 0.68
N THR A 126 -8.15 10.25 1.93
CA THR A 126 -7.73 8.90 2.28
C THR A 126 -8.96 8.00 2.24
N ALA A 127 -8.83 6.81 1.69
CA ALA A 127 -9.86 5.79 1.73
C ALA A 127 -9.24 4.43 2.05
N PHE A 128 -10.01 3.51 2.59
CA PHE A 128 -9.54 2.20 3.02
C PHE A 128 -10.54 1.08 2.68
N SER A 129 -10.04 -0.15 2.69
CA SER A 129 -10.85 -1.36 2.64
C SER A 129 -10.24 -2.41 3.55
N ASP A 130 -11.01 -2.87 4.54
CA ASP A 130 -10.61 -3.90 5.50
C ASP A 130 -10.48 -5.27 4.80
N LYS A 131 -11.37 -5.56 3.85
CA LYS A 131 -11.35 -6.79 3.04
C LYS A 131 -10.08 -6.94 2.23
N LEU A 132 -9.51 -5.84 1.77
CA LEU A 132 -8.25 -5.82 1.04
C LEU A 132 -7.04 -5.56 1.94
N ASN A 133 -7.28 -5.13 3.18
CA ASN A 133 -6.29 -4.58 4.09
C ASN A 133 -5.38 -3.55 3.40
N SER A 134 -6.03 -2.52 2.85
CA SER A 134 -5.39 -1.56 1.96
C SER A 134 -5.88 -0.12 2.17
N VAL A 135 -5.00 0.83 1.89
CA VAL A 135 -5.24 2.26 1.90
C VAL A 135 -5.05 2.84 0.49
N PHE A 136 -5.87 3.82 0.16
CA PHE A 136 -5.90 4.53 -1.10
C PHE A 136 -5.79 6.02 -0.80
N GLN A 137 -4.81 6.70 -1.39
CA GLN A 137 -4.71 8.15 -1.27
C GLN A 137 -5.04 8.81 -2.59
N PHE A 138 -5.96 9.76 -2.53
CA PHE A 138 -6.37 10.57 -3.66
C PHE A 138 -5.91 12.01 -3.46
N GLU A 139 -5.47 12.64 -4.54
CA GLU A 139 -5.26 14.08 -4.67
C GLU A 139 -5.99 14.55 -5.92
N GLU A 140 -6.69 15.70 -5.85
CA GLU A 140 -7.46 16.23 -6.99
C GLU A 140 -8.41 15.20 -7.66
N ASN A 141 -8.95 14.25 -6.87
CA ASN A 141 -9.79 13.14 -7.33
C ASN A 141 -9.06 12.13 -8.25
N GLU A 142 -7.75 11.97 -8.09
CA GLU A 142 -6.93 10.97 -8.77
C GLU A 142 -6.16 10.15 -7.72
N LEU A 143 -6.13 8.83 -7.86
CA LEU A 143 -5.36 7.96 -6.96
C LEU A 143 -3.85 8.20 -7.17
N VAL A 144 -3.16 8.68 -6.14
CA VAL A 144 -1.72 8.99 -6.19
C VAL A 144 -0.85 7.88 -5.62
N PHE A 145 -1.35 7.13 -4.63
CA PHE A 145 -0.66 5.93 -4.14
C PHE A 145 -1.67 4.90 -3.62
N PHE A 146 -1.22 3.64 -3.64
CA PHE A 146 -1.94 2.49 -3.09
C PHE A 146 -1.03 1.74 -2.12
N GLY A 147 -1.46 1.61 -0.87
CA GLY A 147 -0.79 0.83 0.18
C GLY A 147 -1.59 -0.42 0.49
N PHE A 148 -0.93 -1.56 0.66
CA PHE A 148 -1.60 -2.81 1.03
C PHE A 148 -0.68 -3.74 1.80
N SER A 149 -1.27 -4.61 2.61
CA SER A 149 -0.58 -5.50 3.54
C SER A 149 -1.23 -6.90 3.54
N PRO A 150 -0.66 -7.89 4.26
CA PRO A 150 -1.25 -9.21 4.39
C PRO A 150 -2.70 -9.18 4.84
N LEU A 151 -3.48 -10.18 4.44
CA LEU A 151 -4.78 -10.37 5.05
C LEU A 151 -4.62 -10.99 6.43
N PHE A 152 -5.58 -10.70 7.29
CA PHE A 152 -5.67 -11.26 8.62
C PHE A 152 -6.72 -12.37 8.66
N LYS A 153 -6.42 -13.40 9.43
CA LYS A 153 -7.37 -14.44 9.82
C LYS A 153 -7.46 -14.47 11.32
N ASP A 154 -8.64 -14.11 11.82
CA ASP A 154 -8.86 -13.78 13.23
C ASP A 154 -7.88 -12.64 13.63
N ASP A 155 -7.00 -12.87 14.59
CA ASP A 155 -5.98 -11.90 15.05
C ASP A 155 -4.57 -12.27 14.57
N THR A 156 -4.46 -13.09 13.52
CA THR A 156 -3.18 -13.58 13.01
C THR A 156 -3.01 -13.29 11.53
N ILE A 157 -1.81 -12.91 11.12
CA ILE A 157 -1.50 -12.69 9.71
C ILE A 157 -1.63 -14.02 8.94
N ASP A 158 -2.39 -14.00 7.86
CA ASP A 158 -2.48 -15.11 6.90
C ASP A 158 -1.33 -15.02 5.90
N TRP A 159 -0.12 -15.38 6.35
CA TRP A 159 1.07 -15.31 5.52
C TRP A 159 0.90 -16.13 4.23
N PRO A 160 1.16 -15.54 3.06
CA PRO A 160 1.05 -16.26 1.80
C PRO A 160 2.07 -17.40 1.76
N LYS A 161 1.65 -18.55 1.24
CA LYS A 161 2.57 -19.65 0.91
C LYS A 161 3.09 -19.41 -0.50
N TYR A 162 4.40 -19.19 -0.63
CA TYR A 162 5.09 -18.99 -1.90
C TYR A 162 6.25 -19.96 -2.09
#